data_AF-A0A3M1F8C9-F1
#
_entry.id   AF-A0A3M1F8C9-F1
#
_cell.length_a   1.000
_cell.length_b   1.000
_cell.length_c   1.000
_cell.angle_alpha   90.00
_cell.angle_beta   90.00
_cell.angle_gamma   90.00
#
_symmetry.space_group_name_H-M   'P 1'
#
loop_
_entity.id
_entity.type
_entity.pdbx_description
1 polymer ?
#
loop_
_entity_poly.entity_id
_entity_poly.type
_entity_poly.pdbx_seq_one_letter_code
_entity_poly.pdbx_strand_id
1 'polypeptide(L)'
;RFHLAQMQAEPVPSQAQVLQVDVQDDRALVLLRFTAPDRPTPWQAARVYRQTAEGWLHTQPTLDFWGDRQTLETGPFTFHYYGRDAAAVQGAAGLLEEEYTRLRAVLGLPAVAEVHQVAVEPTAWQRAFDYPQAALVLPSPLTTPRPEDVTPAQLLAQAALLYYITELTSEAFDRYGYGDYWIWSNLTETGLRNWLILESNIALQTEERDLLAWLRKGLAQGQPPPDAFLRDCQLLQGLDVELLIYPCDGVAQAAFRGPPVARLSALYTVYEYDNTRDASLADISSGPRWRRETNQELLAMITIYAYVFATYGPARFPHLLAALGQEQRWDGVVSAALDLEAAAFQARWQAWLP
;
A
#
# COMPACT_ATOMS: atom_id res chain seq x y z
N ARG A 1 -16.43 -7.72 -20.27
CA ARG A 1 -17.11 -6.49 -20.75
C ARG A 1 -16.46 -5.34 -20.01
N PHE A 2 -15.53 -4.64 -20.66
CA PHE A 2 -14.85 -3.50 -20.05
C PHE A 2 -15.85 -2.35 -19.92
N HIS A 3 -16.08 -1.90 -18.69
CA HIS A 3 -16.83 -0.68 -18.41
C HIS A 3 -16.00 0.50 -18.90
N LEU A 4 -16.19 0.90 -20.16
CA LEU A 4 -15.84 2.23 -20.70
C LEU A 4 -16.77 3.34 -20.15
N ALA A 5 -17.36 3.12 -18.98
CA ALA A 5 -18.25 4.05 -18.34
C ALA A 5 -17.40 4.98 -17.47
N GLN A 6 -17.46 6.27 -17.83
CA GLN A 6 -17.02 7.40 -17.01
C GLN A 6 -15.50 7.67 -16.96
N MET A 7 -14.97 8.17 -18.09
CA MET A 7 -14.20 9.41 -17.99
C MET A 7 -15.16 10.53 -17.53
N GLN A 8 -15.58 10.51 -16.27
CA GLN A 8 -16.13 11.72 -15.66
C GLN A 8 -15.04 12.77 -15.82
N ALA A 9 -15.39 13.91 -16.42
CA ALA A 9 -14.51 15.07 -16.37
C ALA A 9 -14.18 15.28 -14.90
N GLU A 10 -12.93 14.99 -14.51
CA GLU A 10 -12.48 15.27 -13.15
C GLU A 10 -12.89 16.72 -12.87
N PRO A 11 -13.58 16.99 -11.76
CA PRO A 11 -14.03 18.33 -11.45
C PRO A 11 -12.80 19.25 -11.50
N VAL A 12 -12.88 20.29 -12.33
CA VAL A 12 -11.80 21.28 -12.42
C VAL A 12 -11.60 21.83 -11.01
N PRO A 13 -10.40 21.71 -10.42
CA PRO A 13 -10.17 22.21 -9.08
C PRO A 13 -10.53 23.69 -9.04
N SER A 14 -11.24 24.10 -8.00
CA SER A 14 -11.75 25.47 -7.87
C SER A 14 -10.62 26.52 -7.83
N GLN A 15 -9.39 26.08 -7.56
CA GLN A 15 -8.17 26.87 -7.63
C GLN A 15 -7.05 26.02 -8.25
N ALA A 16 -6.63 26.38 -9.47
CA ALA A 16 -5.47 25.81 -10.13
C ALA A 16 -4.50 26.91 -10.56
N GLN A 17 -3.21 26.69 -10.33
CA GLN A 17 -2.11 27.53 -10.77
C GLN A 17 -1.30 26.78 -11.82
N VAL A 18 -1.07 27.40 -12.97
CA VAL A 18 -0.13 26.87 -13.98
C VAL A 18 1.29 27.12 -13.48
N LEU A 19 2.05 26.05 -13.29
CA LEU A 19 3.46 26.12 -12.88
C LEU A 19 4.39 26.11 -14.10
N GLN A 20 4.10 25.26 -15.08
CA GLN A 20 4.93 25.09 -16.27
C GLN A 20 4.05 24.70 -17.47
N VAL A 21 4.44 25.16 -18.66
CA VAL A 21 3.84 24.79 -19.94
C VAL A 21 4.96 24.37 -20.89
N ASP A 22 4.85 23.17 -21.45
CA ASP A 22 5.70 22.68 -22.53
C ASP A 22 4.83 22.45 -23.76
N VAL A 23 5.08 23.21 -24.84
CA VAL A 23 4.29 23.16 -26.08
C VAL A 23 5.11 22.53 -27.18
N GLN A 24 4.53 21.54 -27.85
CA GLN A 24 5.10 20.88 -29.01
C GLN A 24 4.00 20.70 -30.07
N ASP A 25 4.16 21.36 -31.20
CA ASP A 25 3.18 21.42 -32.30
C ASP A 25 1.79 21.88 -31.82
N ASP A 26 0.77 21.05 -32.00
CA ASP A 26 -0.60 21.32 -31.57
C ASP A 26 -0.89 20.83 -30.14
N ARG A 27 0.13 20.47 -29.36
CA ARG A 27 -0.04 19.87 -28.03
C ARG A 27 0.73 20.61 -26.95
N ALA A 28 0.20 20.57 -25.74
CA ALA A 28 0.85 21.13 -24.57
C ALA A 28 0.77 20.19 -23.37
N LEU A 29 1.88 20.03 -22.65
CA LEU A 29 1.91 19.44 -21.32
C LEU A 29 1.96 20.58 -20.30
N VAL A 30 0.91 20.68 -19.48
CA VAL A 30 0.75 21.76 -18.51
C VAL A 30 0.85 21.18 -17.10
N LEU A 31 1.90 21.55 -16.36
CA LEU A 31 2.02 21.22 -14.94
C LEU A 31 1.16 22.19 -14.13
N LEU A 32 0.18 21.63 -13.42
CA LEU A 32 -0.74 22.36 -12.57
C LEU A 32 -0.40 22.12 -11.11
N ARG A 33 -0.54 23.15 -10.29
CA ARG A 33 -0.70 23.06 -8.83
C ARG A 33 -2.15 23.35 -8.48
N PHE A 34 -2.75 22.56 -7.61
CA PHE A 34 -4.16 22.75 -7.23
C PHE A 34 -4.44 22.28 -5.80
N THR A 35 -5.54 22.75 -5.24
CA THR A 35 -6.10 22.27 -3.97
C THR A 35 -7.54 21.85 -4.19
N ALA A 36 -8.00 20.81 -3.48
CA ALA A 36 -9.37 20.33 -3.57
C ALA A 36 -10.01 20.28 -2.17
N PRO A 37 -11.35 20.36 -2.04
CA PRO A 37 -12.01 20.31 -0.73
C PRO A 37 -11.70 19.04 0.07
N ASP A 38 -11.49 17.91 -0.61
CA ASP A 38 -11.09 16.62 -0.05
C ASP A 38 -9.58 16.46 0.14
N ARG A 39 -8.78 17.41 -0.37
CA ARG A 39 -7.30 17.42 -0.37
C ARG A 39 -6.79 18.81 0.03
N PRO A 40 -6.69 19.09 1.34
CA PRO A 40 -6.36 20.43 1.84
C PRO A 40 -4.90 20.82 1.62
N THR A 41 -4.01 19.84 1.39
CA THR A 41 -2.63 20.10 0.98
C THR A 41 -2.57 20.48 -0.51
N PRO A 42 -1.57 21.24 -0.98
CA PRO A 42 -1.36 21.48 -2.41
C PRO A 42 -0.89 20.22 -3.15
N TRP A 43 -1.52 19.96 -4.30
CA TRP A 43 -1.21 18.85 -5.20
C TRP A 43 -0.67 19.36 -6.52
N GLN A 44 0.04 18.50 -7.23
CA GLN A 44 0.52 18.74 -8.58
C GLN A 44 0.16 17.59 -9.52
N ALA A 45 -0.13 17.91 -10.77
CA ALA A 45 -0.31 16.96 -11.86
C ALA A 45 -0.05 17.64 -13.20
N ALA A 46 0.52 16.91 -14.16
CA ALA A 46 0.55 17.35 -15.54
C ALA A 46 -0.76 16.99 -16.25
N ARG A 47 -1.23 17.88 -17.11
CA ARG A 47 -2.40 17.69 -17.98
C ARG A 47 -2.00 17.92 -19.42
N VAL A 48 -2.53 17.11 -20.33
CA VAL A 48 -2.25 17.22 -21.76
C VAL A 48 -3.37 17.99 -22.44
N TYR A 49 -3.01 18.99 -23.22
CA TYR A 49 -3.95 19.78 -24.01
C TYR A 49 -3.60 19.67 -25.49
N ARG A 50 -4.61 19.79 -26.35
CA ARG A 50 -4.46 19.92 -27.79
C ARG A 50 -5.12 21.21 -28.27
N GLN A 51 -4.43 21.97 -29.10
CA GLN A 51 -4.95 23.16 -29.76
C GLN A 51 -5.92 22.73 -30.87
N THR A 52 -7.13 23.25 -30.83
CA THR A 52 -8.13 23.10 -31.87
C THR A 52 -8.60 24.47 -32.36
N ALA A 53 -9.48 24.51 -33.36
CA ALA A 53 -10.08 25.77 -33.82
C ALA A 53 -10.88 26.49 -32.72
N GLU A 54 -11.36 25.75 -31.71
CA GLU A 54 -12.14 26.27 -30.57
C GLU A 54 -11.26 26.66 -29.37
N GLY A 55 -9.94 26.46 -29.47
CA GLY A 55 -8.97 26.69 -28.40
C GLY A 55 -8.33 25.41 -27.87
N TRP A 56 -7.71 25.51 -26.70
CA TRP A 56 -7.03 24.39 -26.04
C TRP A 56 -8.04 23.47 -25.36
N LEU A 57 -8.05 22.19 -25.76
CA LEU A 57 -8.90 21.16 -25.18
C LEU A 57 -8.04 20.15 -24.42
N HIS A 58 -8.45 19.81 -23.20
CA HIS A 58 -7.84 18.73 -22.45
C HIS A 58 -8.02 17.39 -23.19
N THR A 59 -6.97 16.60 -23.28
CA THR A 59 -6.96 15.33 -24.01
C THR A 59 -6.08 14.29 -23.30
N GLN A 60 -6.20 13.03 -23.70
CA GLN A 60 -5.31 11.97 -23.20
C GLN A 60 -3.92 12.11 -23.85
N PRO A 61 -2.83 11.77 -23.15
CA PRO A 61 -1.53 11.64 -23.79
C PRO A 61 -1.59 10.62 -24.92
N THR A 62 -0.78 10.83 -25.95
CA THR A 62 -0.51 9.81 -26.96
C THR A 62 0.96 9.42 -26.88
N LEU A 63 1.27 8.21 -27.31
CA LEU A 63 2.63 7.64 -27.16
C LEU A 63 3.68 8.45 -27.92
N ASP A 64 3.36 8.91 -29.14
CA ASP A 64 4.21 9.78 -29.95
C ASP A 64 4.54 11.12 -29.26
N PHE A 65 3.60 11.67 -28.50
CA PHE A 65 3.84 12.90 -27.73
C PHE A 65 4.71 12.67 -26.48
N TRP A 66 4.78 11.42 -26.01
CA TRP A 66 5.56 11.04 -24.82
C TRP A 66 7.02 10.65 -25.12
N GLY A 67 7.35 10.54 -26.42
CA GLY A 67 8.69 10.20 -26.93
C GLY A 67 8.83 8.72 -27.26
N ASP A 68 10.05 8.29 -27.54
CA ASP A 68 10.34 6.89 -27.85
C ASP A 68 10.24 6.01 -26.60
N ARG A 69 9.89 4.73 -26.81
CA ARG A 69 9.92 3.72 -25.76
C ARG A 69 11.37 3.39 -25.39
N GLN A 70 11.63 3.27 -24.09
CA GLN A 70 12.92 3.00 -23.48
C GLN A 70 12.81 1.85 -22.50
N THR A 71 13.95 1.23 -22.20
CA THR A 71 14.08 0.16 -21.22
C THR A 71 15.20 0.49 -20.24
N LEU A 72 14.99 0.18 -18.96
CA LEU A 72 16.00 0.29 -17.90
C LEU A 72 15.98 -0.99 -17.08
N GLU A 73 17.12 -1.64 -16.95
CA GLU A 73 17.29 -2.84 -16.13
C GLU A 73 18.01 -2.46 -14.84
N THR A 74 17.47 -2.91 -13.70
CA THR A 74 18.10 -2.88 -12.38
C THR A 74 17.98 -4.25 -11.73
N GLY A 75 18.73 -4.56 -10.67
CA GLY A 75 18.96 -5.94 -10.19
C GLY A 75 17.76 -6.89 -10.36
N PRO A 76 16.65 -6.69 -9.62
CA PRO A 76 15.45 -7.52 -9.74
C PRO A 76 14.35 -6.94 -10.66
N PHE A 77 14.58 -5.84 -11.39
CA PHE A 77 13.53 -5.14 -12.16
C PHE A 77 13.93 -4.81 -13.60
N THR A 78 12.97 -4.90 -14.53
CA THR A 78 13.05 -4.30 -15.87
C THR A 78 11.91 -3.30 -16.03
N PHE A 79 12.27 -2.05 -16.26
CA PHE A 79 11.33 -0.97 -16.52
C PHE A 79 11.19 -0.73 -18.01
N HIS A 80 9.97 -0.66 -18.50
CA HIS A 80 9.61 -0.18 -19.84
C HIS A 80 8.88 1.15 -19.69
N TYR A 81 9.31 2.19 -20.39
CA TYR A 81 8.76 3.54 -20.22
C TYR A 81 8.97 4.38 -21.47
N TYR A 82 8.55 5.64 -21.45
CA TYR A 82 8.66 6.56 -22.57
C TYR A 82 9.52 7.77 -22.19
N GLY A 83 10.11 8.43 -23.18
CA GLY A 83 11.15 9.47 -22.99
C GLY A 83 10.83 10.54 -21.94
N ARG A 84 9.58 11.03 -21.86
CA ARG A 84 9.20 12.04 -20.85
C ARG A 84 9.22 11.52 -19.41
N ASP A 85 9.05 10.22 -19.20
CA ASP A 85 9.12 9.59 -17.87
C ASP A 85 10.54 9.19 -17.45
N ALA A 86 11.55 9.36 -18.32
CA ALA A 86 12.89 8.84 -18.10
C ALA A 86 13.50 9.27 -16.76
N ALA A 87 13.42 10.56 -16.42
CA ALA A 87 13.96 11.06 -15.15
C ALA A 87 13.22 10.48 -13.93
N ALA A 88 11.90 10.32 -14.03
CA ALA A 88 11.10 9.73 -12.95
C ALA A 88 11.42 8.24 -12.77
N VAL A 89 11.53 7.49 -13.87
CA VAL A 89 11.84 6.04 -13.84
C VAL A 89 13.25 5.78 -13.34
N GLN A 90 14.25 6.54 -13.79
CA GLN A 90 15.63 6.41 -13.31
C GLN A 90 15.73 6.67 -11.80
N GLY A 91 15.04 7.71 -11.30
CA GLY A 91 14.98 7.98 -9.86
C GLY A 91 14.21 6.91 -9.09
N ALA A 92 13.09 6.41 -9.64
CA ALA A 92 12.26 5.40 -9.00
C ALA A 92 12.94 4.03 -8.92
N ALA A 93 13.70 3.65 -9.94
CA ALA A 93 14.31 2.33 -10.04
C ALA A 93 15.28 2.06 -8.88
N GLY A 94 16.11 3.04 -8.52
CA GLY A 94 17.01 2.93 -7.37
C GLY A 94 16.26 2.84 -6.03
N LEU A 95 15.27 3.71 -5.82
CA LEU A 95 14.43 3.71 -4.61
C LEU A 95 13.70 2.38 -4.44
N LEU A 96 13.11 1.85 -5.51
CA LEU A 96 12.38 0.59 -5.49
C LEU A 96 13.31 -0.60 -5.23
N GLU A 97 14.47 -0.67 -5.89
CA GLU A 97 15.43 -1.76 -5.70
C GLU A 97 15.96 -1.84 -4.28
N GLU A 98 16.38 -0.69 -3.73
CA GLU A 98 16.88 -0.59 -2.35
C GLU A 98 15.81 -1.08 -1.36
N GLU A 99 14.60 -0.54 -1.47
CA GLU A 99 13.55 -0.82 -0.50
C GLU A 99 12.99 -2.24 -0.64
N TYR A 100 12.79 -2.71 -1.86
CA TYR A 100 12.38 -4.08 -2.11
C TYR A 100 13.39 -5.09 -1.56
N THR A 101 14.69 -4.86 -1.79
CA THR A 101 15.76 -5.71 -1.25
C THR A 101 15.78 -5.68 0.28
N ARG A 102 15.60 -4.50 0.88
CA ARG A 102 15.52 -4.34 2.33
C ARG A 102 14.34 -5.11 2.91
N LEU A 103 13.13 -4.96 2.35
CA LEU A 103 11.94 -5.67 2.83
C LEU A 103 12.08 -7.19 2.67
N ARG A 104 12.68 -7.68 1.59
CA ARG A 104 13.01 -9.12 1.45
C ARG A 104 13.91 -9.60 2.58
N ALA A 105 14.96 -8.85 2.89
CA ALA A 105 15.89 -9.20 3.96
C ALA A 105 15.20 -9.21 5.33
N VAL A 106 14.33 -8.22 5.61
CA VAL A 106 13.49 -8.16 6.82
C VAL A 106 12.63 -9.41 6.96
N LEU A 107 12.05 -9.89 5.85
CA LEU A 107 11.21 -11.09 5.81
C LEU A 107 12.02 -12.40 5.82
N GLY A 108 13.36 -12.35 5.77
CA GLY A 108 14.21 -13.54 5.66
C GLY A 108 14.01 -14.32 4.36
N LEU A 109 13.54 -13.63 3.31
CA LEU A 109 13.36 -14.19 1.97
C LEU A 109 14.71 -14.27 1.24
N PRO A 110 14.91 -15.28 0.36
CA PRO A 110 16.12 -15.36 -0.44
C PRO A 110 16.20 -14.20 -1.44
N ALA A 111 17.37 -14.00 -2.07
CA ALA A 111 17.46 -13.11 -3.22
C ALA A 111 16.53 -13.59 -4.36
N VAL A 112 15.97 -12.65 -5.13
CA VAL A 112 15.06 -12.99 -6.23
C VAL A 112 15.87 -13.61 -7.38
N ALA A 113 15.35 -14.71 -7.93
CA ALA A 113 15.89 -15.31 -9.15
C ALA A 113 15.21 -14.79 -10.43
N GLU A 114 13.96 -14.35 -10.32
CA GLU A 114 13.13 -13.83 -11.41
C GLU A 114 13.21 -12.30 -11.53
N VAL A 115 13.13 -11.80 -12.76
CA VAL A 115 13.15 -10.36 -13.03
C VAL A 115 11.72 -9.85 -13.14
N HIS A 116 11.36 -8.91 -12.28
CA HIS A 116 10.05 -8.27 -12.27
C HIS A 116 9.92 -7.25 -13.40
N GLN A 117 8.82 -7.31 -14.15
CA GLN A 117 8.56 -6.37 -15.23
C GLN A 117 7.67 -5.22 -14.74
N VAL A 118 8.08 -3.98 -14.97
CA VAL A 118 7.32 -2.76 -14.67
C VAL A 118 7.16 -1.94 -15.95
N ALA A 119 5.93 -1.64 -16.36
CA ALA A 119 5.64 -0.81 -17.51
C ALA A 119 5.01 0.51 -17.07
N VAL A 120 5.61 1.64 -17.43
CA VAL A 120 5.08 2.99 -17.21
C VAL A 120 4.44 3.47 -18.50
N GLU A 121 3.11 3.43 -18.52
CA GLU A 121 2.31 3.67 -19.71
C GLU A 121 1.54 5.00 -19.58
N PRO A 122 1.85 6.02 -20.40
CA PRO A 122 1.21 7.34 -20.29
C PRO A 122 -0.30 7.29 -20.49
N THR A 123 -0.79 6.32 -21.25
CA THR A 123 -2.21 6.11 -21.57
C THR A 123 -2.94 5.26 -20.54
N ALA A 124 -2.23 4.65 -19.59
CA ALA A 124 -2.86 3.91 -18.49
C ALA A 124 -3.53 4.89 -17.52
N TRP A 125 -4.73 4.55 -17.06
CA TRP A 125 -5.49 5.38 -16.12
C TRP A 125 -5.36 4.91 -14.67
N GLN A 126 -5.03 3.63 -14.48
CA GLN A 126 -4.88 3.01 -13.19
C GLN A 126 -3.81 1.93 -13.27
N ARG A 127 -3.32 1.51 -12.11
CA ARG A 127 -2.47 0.34 -11.98
C ARG A 127 -3.22 -0.91 -12.50
N ALA A 128 -2.52 -1.75 -13.23
CA ALA A 128 -3.02 -3.04 -13.68
C ALA A 128 -1.87 -4.06 -13.75
N PHE A 129 -2.21 -5.35 -13.79
CA PHE A 129 -1.25 -6.40 -14.09
C PHE A 129 -1.55 -6.99 -15.47
N ASP A 130 -0.59 -6.93 -16.38
CA ASP A 130 -0.66 -7.56 -17.71
C ASP A 130 -0.16 -9.01 -17.59
N TYR A 131 -1.09 -9.93 -17.37
CA TYR A 131 -0.80 -11.37 -17.21
C TYR A 131 0.01 -11.96 -18.38
N PRO A 132 -0.34 -11.73 -19.67
CA PRO A 132 0.48 -12.17 -20.80
C PRO A 132 1.95 -11.77 -20.72
N GLN A 133 2.25 -10.57 -20.22
CA GLN A 133 3.62 -10.03 -20.12
C GLN A 133 4.23 -10.21 -18.72
N ALA A 134 3.46 -10.74 -17.77
CA ALA A 134 3.80 -10.76 -16.34
C ALA A 134 4.31 -9.38 -15.85
N ALA A 135 3.67 -8.30 -16.30
CA ALA A 135 4.14 -6.94 -16.07
C ALA A 135 3.16 -6.10 -15.24
N LEU A 136 3.70 -5.41 -14.23
CA LEU A 136 2.99 -4.38 -13.51
C LEU A 136 2.91 -3.12 -14.37
N VAL A 137 1.71 -2.77 -14.83
CA VAL A 137 1.45 -1.56 -15.62
C VAL A 137 1.04 -0.43 -14.67
N LEU A 138 1.76 0.69 -14.74
CA LEU A 138 1.53 1.90 -13.95
C LEU A 138 1.28 3.10 -14.87
N PRO A 139 0.41 4.05 -14.48
CA PRO A 139 0.28 5.31 -15.19
C PRO A 139 1.57 6.14 -15.11
N SER A 140 1.75 7.09 -16.04
CA SER A 140 2.87 8.04 -15.94
C SER A 140 2.79 8.84 -14.63
N PRO A 141 3.88 8.90 -13.83
CA PRO A 141 3.89 9.68 -12.59
C PRO A 141 3.80 11.20 -12.82
N LEU A 142 3.98 11.67 -14.07
CA LEU A 142 3.80 13.07 -14.41
C LEU A 142 2.31 13.45 -14.43
N THR A 143 1.44 12.58 -14.94
CA THR A 143 -0.01 12.84 -15.06
C THR A 143 -0.81 12.40 -13.84
N THR A 144 -0.26 11.50 -13.03
CA THR A 144 -0.83 11.11 -11.73
C THR A 144 -0.76 12.26 -10.72
N PRO A 145 -1.89 12.68 -10.12
CA PRO A 145 -1.90 13.64 -9.03
C PRO A 145 -1.04 13.20 -7.84
N ARG A 146 -0.26 14.12 -7.29
CA ARG A 146 0.56 13.88 -6.09
C ARG A 146 0.67 15.13 -5.21
N PRO A 147 0.93 14.99 -3.89
CA PRO A 147 1.31 16.13 -3.05
C PRO A 147 2.55 16.84 -3.61
N GLU A 148 2.63 18.16 -3.43
CA GLU A 148 3.71 19.01 -3.97
C GLU A 148 5.13 18.61 -3.52
N ASP A 149 5.24 18.01 -2.35
CA ASP A 149 6.49 17.54 -1.75
C ASP A 149 6.84 16.08 -2.12
N VAL A 150 6.01 15.39 -2.92
CA VAL A 150 6.32 14.08 -3.50
C VAL A 150 6.84 14.27 -4.92
N THR A 151 8.05 13.77 -5.18
CA THR A 151 8.61 13.75 -6.53
C THR A 151 7.94 12.68 -7.42
N PRO A 152 7.92 12.84 -8.76
CA PRO A 152 7.45 11.79 -9.66
C PRO A 152 8.13 10.42 -9.44
N ALA A 153 9.42 10.43 -9.11
CA ALA A 153 10.19 9.22 -8.82
C ALA A 153 9.69 8.50 -7.56
N GLN A 154 9.48 9.25 -6.46
CA GLN A 154 8.94 8.70 -5.22
C GLN A 154 7.52 8.14 -5.41
N LEU A 155 6.66 8.85 -6.15
CA LEU A 155 5.31 8.38 -6.46
C LEU A 155 5.33 7.05 -7.21
N LEU A 156 6.16 6.97 -8.26
CA LEU A 156 6.29 5.77 -9.08
C LEU A 156 6.85 4.59 -8.28
N ALA A 157 7.92 4.81 -7.50
CA ALA A 157 8.50 3.79 -6.65
C ALA A 157 7.49 3.30 -5.61
N GLN A 158 6.72 4.20 -4.98
CA GLN A 158 5.67 3.82 -4.03
C GLN A 158 4.58 2.98 -4.70
N ALA A 159 4.09 3.41 -5.87
CA ALA A 159 3.05 2.69 -6.60
C ALA A 159 3.46 1.26 -6.95
N ALA A 160 4.72 1.08 -7.38
CA ALA A 160 5.30 -0.23 -7.67
C ALA A 160 5.50 -1.05 -6.38
N LEU A 161 6.08 -0.46 -5.34
CA LEU A 161 6.37 -1.13 -4.09
C LEU A 161 5.10 -1.67 -3.42
N LEU A 162 3.99 -0.93 -3.45
CA LEU A 162 2.72 -1.40 -2.88
C LEU A 162 2.21 -2.68 -3.54
N TYR A 163 2.43 -2.85 -4.85
CA TYR A 163 2.15 -4.12 -5.51
C TYR A 163 3.08 -5.21 -5.00
N TYR A 164 4.39 -4.95 -5.01
CA TYR A 164 5.38 -5.95 -4.60
C TYR A 164 5.34 -6.29 -3.11
N ILE A 165 4.85 -5.42 -2.23
CA ILE A 165 4.60 -5.78 -0.82
C ILE A 165 3.54 -6.89 -0.74
N THR A 166 2.54 -6.90 -1.61
CA THR A 166 1.56 -7.99 -1.68
C THR A 166 2.25 -9.30 -2.08
N GLU A 167 3.08 -9.28 -3.13
CA GLU A 167 3.88 -10.43 -3.55
C GLU A 167 4.83 -10.92 -2.46
N LEU A 168 5.54 -10.00 -1.78
CA LEU A 168 6.44 -10.30 -0.67
C LEU A 168 5.70 -10.94 0.51
N THR A 169 4.49 -10.47 0.79
CA THR A 169 3.63 -11.05 1.83
C THR A 169 3.24 -12.47 1.43
N SER A 170 2.78 -12.69 0.20
CA SER A 170 2.45 -14.03 -0.31
C SER A 170 3.65 -14.98 -0.29
N GLU A 171 4.83 -14.54 -0.71
CA GLU A 171 6.05 -15.36 -0.70
C GLU A 171 6.50 -15.71 0.73
N ALA A 172 6.40 -14.76 1.67
CA ALA A 172 6.65 -15.04 3.08
C ALA A 172 5.66 -16.10 3.60
N PHE A 173 4.41 -16.03 3.16
CA PHE A 173 3.37 -16.98 3.54
C PHE A 173 3.66 -18.39 3.05
N ASP A 174 4.05 -18.52 1.79
CA ASP A 174 4.45 -19.80 1.19
C ASP A 174 5.69 -20.36 1.89
N ARG A 175 6.70 -19.51 2.16
CA ARG A 175 7.96 -19.92 2.79
C ARG A 175 7.77 -20.48 4.21
N TYR A 176 6.94 -19.84 5.02
CA TYR A 176 6.78 -20.18 6.43
C TYR A 176 5.62 -21.14 6.70
N GLY A 177 4.93 -21.63 5.65
CA GLY A 177 3.97 -22.73 5.77
C GLY A 177 2.62 -22.33 6.37
N TYR A 178 2.19 -21.08 6.20
CA TYR A 178 0.92 -20.61 6.75
C TYR A 178 -0.31 -21.33 6.18
N GLY A 179 -0.18 -21.97 5.01
CA GLY A 179 -1.26 -22.74 4.36
C GLY A 179 -1.77 -23.93 5.17
N ASP A 180 -0.99 -24.43 6.13
CA ASP A 180 -1.42 -25.52 7.02
C ASP A 180 -2.31 -25.01 8.17
N TYR A 181 -2.24 -23.72 8.49
CA TYR A 181 -2.98 -23.09 9.59
C TYR A 181 -3.64 -21.77 9.16
N TRP A 182 -4.73 -21.90 8.40
CA TRP A 182 -5.65 -20.81 7.98
C TRP A 182 -6.13 -19.89 9.12
N ILE A 183 -5.99 -20.32 10.37
CA ILE A 183 -6.31 -19.57 11.59
C ILE A 183 -5.63 -18.19 11.60
N TRP A 184 -4.43 -18.12 11.01
CA TRP A 184 -3.64 -16.91 10.96
C TRP A 184 -3.82 -16.10 9.68
N SER A 185 -4.38 -16.68 8.61
CA SER A 185 -4.15 -16.20 7.24
C SER A 185 -4.49 -14.73 7.06
N ASN A 186 -5.74 -14.35 7.28
CA ASN A 186 -6.17 -13.00 6.93
C ASN A 186 -5.61 -11.92 7.86
N LEU A 187 -5.56 -12.23 9.17
CA LEU A 187 -5.11 -11.29 10.19
C LEU A 187 -3.60 -11.07 10.11
N THR A 188 -2.85 -12.15 9.87
CA THR A 188 -1.40 -12.11 9.72
C THR A 188 -1.00 -11.51 8.39
N GLU A 189 -1.67 -11.88 7.28
CA GLU A 189 -1.34 -11.40 5.93
C GLU A 189 -1.65 -9.92 5.82
N THR A 190 -2.88 -9.53 6.20
CA THR A 190 -3.27 -8.13 6.18
C THR A 190 -2.45 -7.31 7.17
N GLY A 191 -2.22 -7.81 8.38
CA GLY A 191 -1.38 -7.13 9.37
C GLY A 191 0.06 -6.95 8.87
N LEU A 192 0.64 -7.98 8.26
CA LEU A 192 2.02 -7.96 7.77
C LEU A 192 2.14 -7.01 6.58
N ARG A 193 1.23 -7.10 5.61
CA ARG A 193 1.16 -6.19 4.47
C ARG A 193 1.09 -4.75 4.93
N ASN A 194 0.17 -4.41 5.83
CA ASN A 194 0.03 -3.03 6.30
C ASN A 194 1.26 -2.58 7.11
N TRP A 195 1.84 -3.44 7.94
CA TRP A 195 3.08 -3.10 8.62
C TRP A 195 4.22 -2.84 7.63
N LEU A 196 4.39 -3.67 6.59
CA LEU A 196 5.38 -3.46 5.53
C LEU A 196 5.16 -2.14 4.77
N ILE A 197 3.90 -1.72 4.58
CA ILE A 197 3.60 -0.41 3.99
C ILE A 197 4.07 0.72 4.92
N LEU A 198 3.82 0.62 6.23
CA LEU A 198 4.25 1.64 7.20
C LEU A 198 5.76 1.64 7.44
N GLU A 199 6.37 0.47 7.40
CA GLU A 199 7.81 0.27 7.48
C GLU A 199 8.49 0.73 6.18
N SER A 200 7.74 0.94 5.09
CA SER A 200 8.32 1.39 3.83
C SER A 200 8.76 2.86 3.92
N ASN A 201 10.00 3.13 3.53
CA ASN A 201 10.58 4.47 3.61
C ASN A 201 10.32 5.33 2.36
N ILE A 202 9.39 4.94 1.49
CA ILE A 202 9.12 5.64 0.24
C ILE A 202 7.90 6.55 0.41
N ALA A 203 8.10 7.86 0.22
CA ALA A 203 7.08 8.92 0.10
C ALA A 203 6.15 9.18 1.32
N LEU A 204 5.96 8.20 2.19
CA LEU A 204 5.24 8.35 3.44
C LEU A 204 6.07 9.22 4.38
N GLN A 205 5.45 10.26 4.93
CA GLN A 205 6.09 11.14 5.91
C GLN A 205 5.62 10.85 7.34
N THR A 206 4.59 10.03 7.49
CA THR A 206 4.09 9.65 8.79
C THR A 206 5.08 8.70 9.44
N GLU A 207 5.78 9.20 10.46
CA GLU A 207 6.55 8.37 11.38
C GLU A 207 5.65 7.28 11.97
N GLU A 208 6.03 6.02 11.81
CA GLU A 208 5.24 4.86 12.26
C GLU A 208 4.82 5.03 13.73
N ARG A 209 5.74 5.50 14.59
CA ARG A 209 5.47 5.71 16.01
C ARG A 209 4.38 6.76 16.27
N ASP A 210 4.36 7.84 15.50
CA ASP A 210 3.36 8.90 15.66
C ASP A 210 1.98 8.39 15.21
N LEU A 211 1.94 7.61 14.13
CA LEU A 211 0.73 6.96 13.67
C LEU A 211 0.19 5.97 14.71
N LEU A 212 1.04 5.08 15.22
CA LEU A 212 0.64 4.10 16.22
C LEU A 212 0.20 4.76 17.53
N ALA A 213 0.85 5.86 17.93
CA ALA A 213 0.43 6.67 19.08
C ALA A 213 -0.97 7.27 18.89
N TRP A 214 -1.21 7.86 17.72
CA TRP A 214 -2.50 8.44 17.40
C TRP A 214 -3.61 7.37 17.30
N LEU A 215 -3.36 6.26 16.59
CA LEU A 215 -4.34 5.18 16.41
C LEU A 215 -4.83 4.61 17.74
N ARG A 216 -3.96 4.57 18.76
CA ARG A 216 -4.32 4.09 20.10
C ARG A 216 -5.07 5.13 20.93
N LYS A 217 -4.52 6.34 21.04
CA LYS A 217 -5.00 7.35 22.00
C LYS A 217 -5.93 8.38 21.34
N GLY A 218 -5.49 8.91 20.20
CA GLY A 218 -6.22 9.95 19.49
C GLY A 218 -7.58 9.46 19.03
N LEU A 219 -7.65 8.23 18.50
CA LEU A 219 -8.88 7.64 18.02
C LEU A 219 -9.93 7.43 19.11
N ALA A 220 -9.53 6.93 20.28
CA ALA A 220 -10.41 6.78 21.43
C ALA A 220 -10.90 8.12 22.00
N GLN A 221 -10.13 9.19 21.79
CA GLN A 221 -10.42 10.55 22.25
C GLN A 221 -11.11 11.42 21.19
N GLY A 222 -11.38 10.88 19.99
CA GLY A 222 -11.94 11.64 18.88
C GLY A 222 -11.01 12.75 18.36
N GLN A 223 -9.69 12.62 18.57
CA GLN A 223 -8.72 13.55 18.01
C GLN A 223 -8.60 13.35 16.49
N PRO A 224 -8.48 14.42 15.71
CA PRO A 224 -8.21 14.29 14.28
C PRO A 224 -6.87 13.58 14.05
N PRO A 225 -6.71 12.84 12.93
CA PRO A 225 -5.41 12.32 12.53
C PRO A 225 -4.37 13.42 12.34
N PRO A 226 -3.06 13.11 12.51
CA PRO A 226 -1.99 14.01 12.11
C PRO A 226 -2.11 14.38 10.62
N ASP A 227 -1.76 15.62 10.26
CA ASP A 227 -1.84 16.09 8.87
C ASP A 227 -1.00 15.24 7.91
N ALA A 228 0.18 14.78 8.36
CA ALA A 228 1.04 13.87 7.62
C ALA A 228 0.32 12.56 7.28
N PHE A 229 -0.49 12.03 8.19
CA PHE A 229 -1.27 10.83 7.96
C PHE A 229 -2.37 11.06 6.93
N LEU A 230 -3.11 12.17 7.01
CA LEU A 230 -4.15 12.49 6.02
C LEU A 230 -3.56 12.61 4.61
N ARG A 231 -2.41 13.29 4.50
CA ARG A 231 -1.64 13.40 3.26
C ARG A 231 -1.26 12.03 2.72
N ASP A 232 -0.65 11.18 3.54
CA ASP A 232 -0.19 9.84 3.17
C ASP A 232 -1.36 8.93 2.77
N CYS A 233 -2.47 9.02 3.50
CA CYS A 233 -3.69 8.29 3.18
C CYS A 233 -4.24 8.71 1.81
N GLN A 234 -4.33 10.01 1.53
CA GLN A 234 -4.78 10.51 0.23
C GLN A 234 -3.83 10.10 -0.91
N LEU A 235 -2.52 10.09 -0.67
CA LEU A 235 -1.53 9.58 -1.61
C LEU A 235 -1.82 8.11 -1.96
N LEU A 236 -2.05 7.27 -0.95
CA LEU A 236 -2.32 5.84 -1.14
C LEU A 236 -3.66 5.59 -1.85
N GLN A 237 -4.71 6.38 -1.53
CA GLN A 237 -5.97 6.35 -2.29
C GLN A 237 -5.77 6.72 -3.76
N GLY A 238 -4.95 7.72 -4.06
CA GLY A 238 -4.60 8.10 -5.43
C GLY A 238 -3.85 7.00 -6.20
N LEU A 239 -3.24 6.05 -5.48
CA LEU A 239 -2.56 4.88 -6.03
C LEU A 239 -3.44 3.62 -6.06
N ASP A 240 -4.76 3.77 -5.84
CA ASP A 240 -5.72 2.68 -5.77
C ASP A 240 -5.31 1.62 -4.74
N VAL A 241 -4.77 2.07 -3.61
CA VAL A 241 -4.45 1.22 -2.47
C VAL A 241 -5.38 1.57 -1.32
N GLU A 242 -6.32 0.67 -1.07
CA GLU A 242 -7.05 0.68 0.18
C GLU A 242 -6.12 0.19 1.29
N LEU A 243 -5.59 1.13 2.09
CA LEU A 243 -5.12 0.77 3.43
C LEU A 243 -6.34 0.23 4.19
N LEU A 244 -6.35 -1.09 4.41
CA LEU A 244 -7.49 -1.77 5.04
C LEU A 244 -7.78 -1.28 6.47
N ILE A 245 -6.88 -0.51 7.06
CA ILE A 245 -7.04 0.02 8.42
C ILE A 245 -7.89 1.29 8.42
N TYR A 246 -7.87 2.15 7.39
CA TYR A 246 -8.52 3.47 7.49
C TYR A 246 -8.93 4.06 6.13
N PRO A 247 -10.22 4.44 5.93
CA PRO A 247 -10.60 5.26 4.79
C PRO A 247 -10.27 6.74 5.05
N CYS A 248 -9.69 7.39 4.06
CA CYS A 248 -9.13 8.74 4.18
C CYS A 248 -10.19 9.86 4.18
N ASP A 249 -11.47 9.51 4.10
CA ASP A 249 -12.59 10.46 4.04
C ASP A 249 -13.06 10.96 5.41
N GLY A 250 -12.41 10.52 6.51
CA GLY A 250 -12.71 10.94 7.87
C GLY A 250 -14.02 10.39 8.46
N VAL A 251 -14.91 9.81 7.63
CA VAL A 251 -16.22 9.29 8.05
C VAL A 251 -16.07 8.03 8.91
N ALA A 252 -14.99 7.27 8.76
CA ALA A 252 -14.77 6.04 9.52
C ALA A 252 -14.20 6.19 10.93
N GLN A 253 -14.07 7.40 11.49
CA GLN A 253 -13.83 7.54 12.94
C GLN A 253 -14.88 6.76 13.77
N ALA A 254 -16.09 6.56 13.23
CA ALA A 254 -17.12 5.74 13.87
C ALA A 254 -16.82 4.23 13.86
N ALA A 255 -16.05 3.71 12.90
CA ALA A 255 -15.79 2.27 12.72
C ALA A 255 -14.79 1.69 13.73
N PHE A 256 -14.03 2.54 14.40
CA PHE A 256 -13.07 2.14 15.44
C PHE A 256 -13.63 2.14 16.85
N ARG A 257 -14.94 2.34 17.01
CA ARG A 257 -15.63 2.28 18.29
C ARG A 257 -15.67 0.85 18.81
N GLY A 258 -14.67 0.51 19.61
CA GLY A 258 -14.56 -0.74 20.35
C GLY A 258 -13.42 -0.61 21.37
N PRO A 259 -13.42 -1.41 22.45
CA PRO A 259 -12.26 -1.46 23.32
C PRO A 259 -11.03 -1.84 22.47
N PRO A 260 -9.88 -1.16 22.63
CA PRO A 260 -8.68 -1.53 21.91
C PRO A 260 -8.38 -3.00 22.16
N VAL A 261 -8.04 -3.76 21.10
CA VAL A 261 -7.64 -5.16 21.28
C VAL A 261 -6.31 -5.17 22.04
N ALA A 262 -6.44 -5.29 23.36
CA ALA A 262 -5.31 -5.22 24.28
C ALA A 262 -4.83 -6.62 24.68
N ARG A 263 -5.38 -7.70 24.13
CA ARG A 263 -5.04 -9.07 24.55
C ARG A 263 -4.66 -9.92 23.35
N LEU A 264 -3.49 -10.56 23.41
CA LEU A 264 -3.06 -11.54 22.40
C LEU A 264 -4.09 -12.65 22.24
N SER A 265 -4.75 -13.04 23.33
CA SER A 265 -5.79 -14.06 23.30
C SER A 265 -7.04 -13.66 22.51
N ALA A 266 -7.17 -12.39 22.11
CA ALA A 266 -8.24 -11.94 21.22
C ALA A 266 -7.76 -11.84 19.74
N LEU A 267 -6.47 -12.05 19.49
CA LEU A 267 -5.85 -12.00 18.16
C LEU A 267 -5.67 -13.37 17.52
N TYR A 268 -6.35 -14.39 18.04
CA TYR A 268 -6.53 -15.62 17.30
C TYR A 268 -8.02 -15.78 17.05
N THR A 269 -8.40 -15.86 15.78
CA THR A 269 -9.76 -16.27 15.45
C THR A 269 -9.73 -17.79 15.44
N VAL A 270 -10.28 -18.45 16.47
CA VAL A 270 -10.64 -19.86 16.29
C VAL A 270 -11.70 -19.85 15.20
N TYR A 271 -11.30 -20.19 13.98
CA TYR A 271 -12.25 -20.71 13.02
C TYR A 271 -12.71 -22.04 13.61
N GLU A 272 -13.71 -21.99 14.50
CA GLU A 272 -14.64 -23.09 14.57
C GLU A 272 -15.27 -23.10 13.19
N TYR A 273 -14.68 -23.90 12.31
CA TYR A 273 -15.25 -24.27 11.04
C TYR A 273 -16.53 -25.03 11.41
N ASP A 274 -17.60 -24.27 11.67
CA ASP A 274 -18.89 -24.80 12.05
C ASP A 274 -19.49 -25.42 10.79
N ASN A 275 -19.00 -26.61 10.47
CA ASN A 275 -19.53 -27.49 9.43
C ASN A 275 -21.04 -27.74 9.62
N THR A 276 -21.61 -27.44 10.79
CA THR A 276 -23.03 -27.62 11.07
C THR A 276 -23.88 -26.42 10.66
N ARG A 277 -23.29 -25.22 10.50
CA ARG A 277 -24.00 -24.03 9.98
C ARG A 277 -24.22 -24.04 8.47
N ASP A 278 -23.36 -24.73 7.72
CA ASP A 278 -23.46 -24.80 6.25
C ASP A 278 -24.41 -25.88 5.74
N ALA A 279 -24.82 -26.85 6.58
CA ALA A 279 -25.70 -27.94 6.14
C ALA A 279 -27.16 -27.51 5.89
N SER A 280 -27.62 -26.35 6.39
CA SER A 280 -29.01 -25.90 6.21
C SER A 280 -29.19 -24.73 5.24
N LEU A 281 -28.15 -24.35 4.51
CA LEU A 281 -28.14 -23.18 3.64
C LEU A 281 -27.90 -23.60 2.18
N ALA A 282 -28.82 -24.40 1.65
CA ALA A 282 -28.85 -24.81 0.23
C ALA A 282 -29.08 -23.65 -0.76
N ASP A 283 -29.04 -22.39 -0.32
CA ASP A 283 -29.37 -21.20 -1.12
C ASP A 283 -28.33 -20.07 -0.99
N ILE A 284 -27.07 -20.39 -0.71
CA ILE A 284 -26.02 -19.38 -0.74
C ILE A 284 -24.90 -19.80 -1.68
N SER A 285 -24.91 -19.19 -2.86
CA SER A 285 -23.80 -19.08 -3.80
C SER A 285 -22.60 -18.26 -3.27
N SER A 286 -22.54 -17.97 -1.97
CA SER A 286 -21.39 -17.34 -1.33
C SER A 286 -20.71 -18.38 -0.46
N GLY A 287 -19.42 -18.66 -0.72
CA GLY A 287 -18.58 -19.54 0.08
C GLY A 287 -18.48 -19.13 1.56
N PRO A 288 -17.53 -19.73 2.32
CA PRO A 288 -17.39 -19.48 3.75
C PRO A 288 -17.44 -17.98 4.05
N ARG A 289 -18.37 -17.56 4.91
CA ARG A 289 -18.48 -16.15 5.31
C ARG A 289 -17.29 -15.83 6.20
N TRP A 290 -16.24 -15.30 5.58
CA TRP A 290 -15.09 -14.75 6.26
C TRP A 290 -15.56 -13.74 7.31
N ARG A 291 -15.19 -13.96 8.58
CA ARG A 291 -15.35 -12.92 9.59
C ARG A 291 -14.47 -11.77 9.15
N ARG A 292 -15.08 -10.64 8.78
CA ARG A 292 -14.32 -9.42 8.50
C ARG A 292 -13.50 -9.08 9.74
N GLU A 293 -12.19 -8.97 9.57
CA GLU A 293 -11.29 -8.55 10.64
C GLU A 293 -11.76 -7.19 11.12
N THR A 294 -11.80 -7.01 12.44
CA THR A 294 -12.04 -5.68 12.99
C THR A 294 -10.79 -4.84 12.78
N ASN A 295 -10.95 -3.54 12.55
CA ASN A 295 -9.80 -2.66 12.42
C ASN A 295 -8.89 -2.68 13.67
N GLN A 296 -9.45 -3.03 14.84
CA GLN A 296 -8.70 -3.19 16.09
C GLN A 296 -7.81 -4.43 16.09
N GLU A 297 -8.25 -5.56 15.50
CA GLU A 297 -7.41 -6.75 15.33
C GLU A 297 -6.25 -6.47 14.38
N LEU A 298 -6.53 -5.80 13.25
CA LEU A 298 -5.49 -5.39 12.29
C LEU A 298 -4.46 -4.46 12.93
N LEU A 299 -4.92 -3.43 13.65
CA LEU A 299 -4.05 -2.50 14.38
C LEU A 299 -3.15 -3.23 15.37
N ALA A 300 -3.71 -4.16 16.14
CA ALA A 300 -2.95 -4.92 17.11
C ALA A 300 -1.85 -5.77 16.43
N MET A 301 -2.14 -6.43 15.30
CA MET A 301 -1.12 -7.17 14.55
C MET A 301 0.02 -6.29 14.04
N ILE A 302 -0.31 -5.14 13.46
CA ILE A 302 0.69 -4.19 12.96
C ILE A 302 1.61 -3.76 14.10
N THR A 303 1.04 -3.42 15.26
CA THR A 303 1.85 -3.03 16.42
C THR A 303 2.66 -4.18 17.00
N ILE A 304 2.21 -5.44 16.86
CA ILE A 304 3.00 -6.61 17.26
C ILE A 304 4.22 -6.74 16.35
N TYR A 305 4.05 -6.62 15.03
CA TYR A 305 5.17 -6.65 14.10
C TYR A 305 6.15 -5.51 14.35
N ALA A 306 5.64 -4.29 14.48
CA ALA A 306 6.42 -3.11 14.83
C ALA A 306 7.21 -3.30 16.13
N TYR A 307 6.54 -3.77 17.19
CA TYR A 307 7.16 -4.03 18.48
C TYR A 307 8.25 -5.10 18.39
N VAL A 308 7.98 -6.22 17.71
CA VAL A 308 8.93 -7.32 17.57
C VAL A 308 10.16 -6.86 16.81
N PHE A 309 9.96 -6.18 15.69
CA PHE A 309 11.03 -5.64 14.88
C PHE A 309 11.88 -4.61 15.66
N ALA A 310 11.23 -3.65 16.32
CA ALA A 310 11.92 -2.60 17.07
C ALA A 310 12.66 -3.12 18.33
N THR A 311 12.16 -4.18 18.97
CA THR A 311 12.67 -4.66 20.27
C THR A 311 13.65 -5.82 20.12
N TYR A 312 13.40 -6.74 19.20
CA TYR A 312 14.21 -7.96 19.00
C TYR A 312 15.06 -7.90 17.72
N GLY A 313 14.85 -6.90 16.86
CA GLY A 313 15.63 -6.64 15.68
C GLY A 313 15.21 -7.46 14.45
N PRO A 314 15.70 -7.08 13.25
CA PRO A 314 15.34 -7.71 11.98
C PRO A 314 15.66 -9.20 11.94
N ALA A 315 16.76 -9.63 12.57
CA ALA A 315 17.17 -11.03 12.58
C ALA A 315 16.17 -11.97 13.28
N ARG A 316 15.37 -11.45 14.24
CA ARG A 316 14.35 -12.26 14.94
C ARG A 316 12.99 -12.25 14.26
N PHE A 317 12.74 -11.32 13.34
CA PHE A 317 11.45 -11.21 12.67
C PHE A 317 11.08 -12.47 11.85
N PRO A 318 11.98 -13.08 11.06
CA PRO A 318 11.72 -14.37 10.40
C PRO A 318 11.34 -15.52 11.34
N HIS A 319 11.85 -15.53 12.57
CA HIS A 319 11.50 -16.55 13.56
C HIS A 319 10.05 -16.39 14.05
N LEU A 320 9.57 -15.15 14.19
CA LEU A 320 8.16 -14.87 14.48
C LEU A 320 7.27 -15.40 13.36
N LEU A 321 7.61 -15.10 12.10
CA LEU A 321 6.84 -15.54 10.95
C LEU A 321 6.80 -17.08 10.85
N ALA A 322 7.97 -17.73 11.01
CA ALA A 322 8.05 -19.19 11.05
C ALA A 322 7.19 -19.80 12.18
N ALA A 323 7.23 -19.22 13.38
CA ALA A 323 6.44 -19.71 14.50
C ALA A 323 4.93 -19.53 14.29
N LEU A 324 4.50 -18.43 13.66
CA LEU A 324 3.08 -18.25 13.27
C LEU A 324 2.61 -19.32 12.28
N GLY A 325 3.49 -19.83 11.42
CA GLY A 325 3.20 -20.94 10.52
C GLY A 325 3.22 -22.33 11.18
N GLN A 326 3.71 -22.47 12.41
CA GLN A 326 3.89 -23.77 13.10
C GLN A 326 3.00 -23.92 14.33
N GLU A 327 2.60 -22.82 14.95
CA GLU A 327 1.95 -22.80 16.25
C GLU A 327 0.50 -22.30 16.13
N GLN A 328 -0.43 -22.96 16.81
CA GLN A 328 -1.86 -22.62 16.73
C GLN A 328 -2.27 -21.49 17.68
N ARG A 329 -1.38 -21.10 18.60
CA ARG A 329 -1.69 -20.17 19.69
C ARG A 329 -0.50 -19.27 19.97
N TRP A 330 -0.78 -18.06 20.42
CA TRP A 330 0.24 -17.06 20.77
C TRP A 330 1.25 -17.53 21.83
N ASP A 331 0.89 -18.45 22.73
CA ASP A 331 1.83 -19.03 23.69
C ASP A 331 2.90 -19.89 23.03
N GLY A 332 2.52 -20.72 22.04
CA GLY A 332 3.48 -21.43 21.20
C GLY A 332 4.30 -20.46 20.36
N VAL A 333 3.64 -19.54 19.65
CA VAL A 333 4.30 -18.57 18.75
C VAL A 333 5.39 -17.77 19.47
N VAL A 334 5.05 -17.16 20.61
CA VAL A 334 5.97 -16.29 21.36
C VAL A 334 7.11 -17.10 21.99
N SER A 335 6.80 -18.28 22.53
CA SER A 335 7.82 -19.15 23.11
C SER A 335 8.81 -19.62 22.04
N ALA A 336 8.33 -20.08 20.89
CA ALA A 336 9.16 -20.61 19.81
C ALA A 336 9.98 -19.51 19.10
N ALA A 337 9.40 -18.33 18.89
CA ALA A 337 10.08 -17.25 18.17
C ALA A 337 11.05 -16.44 19.04
N LEU A 338 10.67 -16.18 20.29
CA LEU A 338 11.29 -15.15 21.14
C LEU A 338 11.79 -15.67 22.50
N ASP A 339 11.60 -16.96 22.81
CA ASP A 339 11.98 -17.56 24.09
C ASP A 339 11.32 -16.84 25.30
N LEU A 340 10.05 -16.44 25.15
CA LEU A 340 9.28 -15.72 26.17
C LEU A 340 7.94 -16.39 26.49
N GLU A 341 7.46 -16.18 27.72
CA GLU A 341 6.07 -16.47 28.05
C GLU A 341 5.13 -15.44 27.42
N ALA A 342 3.97 -15.89 26.91
CA ALA A 342 2.97 -15.02 26.27
C ALA A 342 2.53 -13.85 27.16
N ALA A 343 2.36 -14.08 28.46
CA ALA A 343 1.96 -13.04 29.42
C ALA A 343 3.04 -11.96 29.56
N ALA A 344 4.31 -12.37 29.62
CA ALA A 344 5.44 -11.46 29.69
C ALA A 344 5.58 -10.65 28.39
N PHE A 345 5.45 -11.30 27.24
CA PHE A 345 5.44 -10.61 25.94
C PHE A 345 4.30 -9.59 25.87
N GLN A 346 3.07 -9.98 26.20
CA GLN A 346 1.91 -9.09 26.13
C GLN A 346 2.11 -7.86 27.04
N ALA A 347 2.59 -8.07 28.27
CA ALA A 347 2.86 -6.96 29.18
C ALA A 347 3.92 -5.99 28.61
N ARG A 348 4.98 -6.51 28.00
CA ARG A 348 6.04 -5.68 27.39
C ARG A 348 5.57 -4.96 26.13
N TRP A 349 4.83 -5.63 25.25
CA TRP A 349 4.21 -5.02 24.07
C TRP A 349 3.26 -3.89 24.48
N GLN A 350 2.39 -4.12 25.46
CA GLN A 350 1.49 -3.09 25.99
C GLN A 350 2.22 -1.88 26.60
N ALA A 351 3.37 -2.12 27.22
CA ALA A 351 4.22 -1.07 27.79
C ALA A 351 5.05 -0.32 26.74
N TRP A 352 5.38 -0.98 25.61
CA TRP A 352 6.05 -0.36 24.47
C TRP A 352 5.13 0.57 23.70
N LEU A 353 3.83 0.21 23.62
CA LEU A 353 2.84 1.08 23.02
C LEU A 353 2.79 2.43 23.78
N PRO A 354 2.83 3.57 23.07
CA PRO A 354 2.96 4.90 23.65
C PRO A 354 1.76 5.38 24.46
#